data_AF-A0A259HC41-F1
#
_entry.id   AF-A0A259HC41-F1
#
_cell.length_a   1.000
_cell.length_b   1.000
_cell.length_c   1.000
_cell.angle_alpha   90.00
_cell.angle_beta   90.00
_cell.angle_gamma   90.00
#
_symmetry.space_group_name_H-M   'P 1'
#
loop_
_entity.id
_entity.type
_entity.pdbx_description
1 polymer ?
#
loop_
_entity_poly.entity_id
_entity_poly.type
_entity_poly.pdbx_seq_one_letter_code
_entity_poly.pdbx_strand_id
1 'polypeptide(L)' 'MQTLTVNVQDNFVQDFLTIIEHYKDKVQLQKDKNLEQDPYFYERQKQLQQDIKEIDAGNVQMISNEDFWG' A
#
# COMPACT_ATOMS: atom_id res chain seq x y z
N MET A 1 -3.39 23.38 6.76
CA MET A 1 -2.24 22.48 6.47
C MET A 1 -2.47 21.88 5.10
N GLN A 2 -1.46 21.84 4.23
CA GLN A 2 -1.57 21.25 2.88
C GLN A 2 -0.84 19.90 2.88
N THR A 3 -1.45 18.87 2.32
CA THR A 3 -0.87 17.52 2.23
C THR A 3 -0.26 17.31 0.85
N LEU A 4 0.95 16.76 0.81
CA LEU A 4 1.67 16.41 -0.42
C LEU A 4 2.16 14.97 -0.33
N THR A 5 2.02 14.21 -1.42
CA THR A 5 2.66 12.90 -1.58
C THR A 5 3.99 13.08 -2.31
N VAL A 6 5.07 12.51 -1.78
CA VAL A 6 6.41 12.59 -2.35
C VAL A 6 6.93 11.18 -2.61
N ASN A 7 7.38 10.92 -3.84
CA ASN A 7 8.09 9.70 -4.18
C ASN A 7 9.59 9.92 -3.94
N VAL A 8 10.20 9.03 -3.16
CA VAL A 8 11.62 9.10 -2.77
C VAL A 8 12.28 7.79 -3.21
N GLN A 9 13.51 7.86 -3.72
CA GLN A 9 14.26 6.64 -4.04
C GLN A 9 14.68 5.94 -2.74
N ASP A 10 14.64 4.60 -2.73
CA ASP A 10 14.94 3.78 -1.55
C ASP A 10 16.29 4.13 -0.91
N ASN A 11 17.31 4.36 -1.72
CA ASN A 11 18.66 4.74 -1.28
C ASN A 11 18.75 6.16 -0.70
N PHE A 12 17.72 6.99 -0.87
CA PHE A 12 17.67 8.38 -0.41
C PHE A 12 16.71 8.59 0.77
N VAL A 13 15.96 7.56 1.18
CA VAL A 13 14.96 7.66 2.27
C VAL A 13 15.59 8.18 3.57
N GLN A 14 16.77 7.68 3.95
CA GLN A 14 17.40 8.07 5.21
C GLN A 14 17.86 9.53 5.21
N ASP A 15 18.44 9.99 4.10
CA ASP A 15 18.86 11.39 3.93
C ASP A 15 17.64 12.31 3.94
N PHE A 16 16.56 11.92 3.26
CA PHE A 16 15.30 12.64 3.26
C PHE A 16 14.72 12.77 4.68
N LEU A 17 14.66 11.68 5.45
CA LEU A 17 14.20 11.69 6.83
C LEU A 17 15.06 12.63 7.71
N THR A 18 16.37 12.66 7.49
CA THR A 18 17.30 13.55 8.20
C THR A 18 17.04 15.03 7.85
N ILE A 19 16.76 15.34 6.59
CA ILE A 19 16.42 16.70 6.14
C ILE A 19 15.12 17.17 6.81
N ILE A 20 14.06 16.36 6.78
CA ILE A 20 12.75 16.78 7.31
C ILE A 20 12.75 16.90 8.84
N GLU A 21 13.62 16.17 9.55
CA GLU A 21 13.75 16.27 11.00
C GLU A 21 14.13 17.68 11.45
N HIS A 22 14.94 18.40 10.67
CA HIS A 22 15.30 19.80 10.91
C HIS A 22 14.09 20.76 10.85
N TYR A 23 12.99 20.34 10.20
CA TYR A 23 11.78 21.12 10.01
C TYR A 23 10.57 20.50 10.71
N LYS A 24 10.77 19.71 11.78
CA LYS A 24 9.71 19.00 12.52
C LYS A 24 8.58 19.88 13.08
N ASP A 25 8.80 21.18 13.23
CA ASP A 25 7.79 22.17 13.63
C ASP A 25 6.90 22.62 12.45
N LYS A 26 7.33 22.39 11.22
CA LYS A 26 6.67 22.80 9.97
C LYS A 26 6.19 21.63 9.13
N VAL A 27 6.78 20.46 9.32
CA VAL A 27 6.49 19.23 8.58
C VAL A 27 6.02 18.15 9.55
N GLN A 28 4.91 17.52 9.21
CA GLN A 28 4.39 16.39 9.96
C GLN A 28 4.63 15.10 9.17
N LEU A 29 5.49 14.22 9.71
CA LEU A 29 5.62 12.86 9.20
C LEU A 29 4.44 12.03 9.72
N GLN A 30 3.60 11.55 8.81
CA GLN A 30 2.52 10.63 9.14
C GLN A 30 2.89 9.24 8.67
N LYS A 31 2.87 8.27 9.58
CA LYS A 31 2.94 6.85 9.22
C LYS A 31 1.57 6.37 8.82
N ASP A 32 1.49 5.69 7.69
CA ASP A 32 0.26 5.02 7.28
C ASP A 32 0.06 3.79 8.17
N LYS A 33 -1.02 3.79 8.95
CA LYS A 33 -1.37 2.67 9.84
C LYS A 33 -1.58 1.37 9.08
N ASN A 34 -2.03 1.43 7.83
CA ASN A 34 -2.19 0.23 7.01
C ASN A 34 -0.84 -0.42 6.76
N LEU A 35 0.21 0.37 6.51
CA LEU A 35 1.57 -0.14 6.30
C LEU A 35 2.25 -0.62 7.58
N GLU A 36 1.86 -0.10 8.75
CA GLU A 36 2.35 -0.59 10.04
C GLU A 36 1.85 -2.00 10.35
N GLN A 37 0.58 -2.27 10.07
CA GLN A 37 -0.04 -3.58 10.29
C GLN A 37 0.27 -4.55 9.14
N ASP A 38 0.48 -4.00 7.95
CA ASP A 38 0.63 -4.74 6.71
C ASP A 38 1.56 -4.03 5.72
N PRO A 39 2.85 -4.39 5.69
CA PRO A 39 3.82 -3.79 4.78
C PRO A 39 3.47 -3.91 3.29
N TYR A 40 2.64 -4.89 2.91
CA TYR A 40 2.27 -5.17 1.52
C TYR A 40 0.82 -4.73 1.20
N PHE A 41 0.22 -3.86 2.04
CA PHE A 41 -1.18 -3.47 1.93
C PHE A 41 -1.56 -2.97 0.53
N TYR A 42 -0.78 -2.07 -0.05
CA TYR A 42 -1.08 -1.50 -1.37
C TYR A 42 -0.92 -2.51 -2.51
N GLU A 43 0.04 -3.42 -2.40
CA GLU A 43 0.23 -4.49 -3.37
C GLU A 43 -0.96 -5.45 -3.34
N ARG A 44 -1.40 -5.85 -2.14
CA ARG A 44 -2.58 -6.70 -1.96
C ARG A 44 -3.87 -6.01 -2.36
N GLN A 45 -4.02 -4.72 -2.06
CA GLN A 45 -5.16 -3.93 -2.49
C GLN A 45 -5.25 -3.91 -4.02
N LYS A 46 -4.13 -3.69 -4.70
CA LYS A 46 -4.06 -3.71 -6.16
C LYS A 46 -4.38 -5.10 -6.72
N GLN A 47 -3.83 -6.16 -6.14
CA GLN A 47 -4.12 -7.53 -6.55
C GLN A 47 -5.61 -7.86 -6.39
N LEU A 48 -6.20 -7.55 -5.23
CA LEU A 48 -7.61 -7.78 -4.96
C LEU A 48 -8.51 -7.06 -5.97
N GLN A 49 -8.20 -5.81 -6.31
CA GLN A 49 -8.95 -5.06 -7.32
C GLN A 49 -8.84 -5.68 -8.72
N GLN A 50 -7.69 -6.28 -9.04
CA GLN A 50 -7.53 -7.00 -10.30
C GLN A 50 -8.33 -8.30 -10.30
N ASP A 51 -8.25 -9.08 -9.22
CA ASP A 51 -8.98 -10.34 -9.08
C ASP A 51 -10.50 -10.13 -9.23
N ILE A 52 -11.05 -9.09 -8.59
CA ILE A 52 -12.47 -8.73 -8.72
C ILE A 52 -12.83 -8.45 -10.19
N LYS A 53 -12.00 -7.70 -10.92
CA LYS A 53 -12.25 -7.39 -12.34
C LYS A 53 -12.21 -8.64 -13.22
N GLU A 54 -11.28 -9.55 -12.96
CA GLU A 54 -11.17 -10.80 -13.72
C GLU A 54 -12.37 -11.73 -13.44
N ILE A 55 -12.86 -11.75 -12.21
CA ILE A 55 -14.10 -12.46 -11.83
C ILE A 55 -15.30 -11.85 -12.56
N ASP A 56 -15.47 -10.53 -12.50
CA ASP A 56 -16.58 -9.82 -13.14
C ASP A 56 -16.56 -9.95 -14.67
N ALA A 57 -15.37 -10.05 -15.27
CA ALA A 57 -15.19 -10.30 -16.69
C ALA A 57 -15.47 -11.76 -17.09
N GLY A 58 -15.60 -12.68 -16.13
CA GLY A 58 -15.75 -14.11 -16.38
C GLY A 58 -14.45 -14.82 -16.79
N ASN A 59 -13.30 -14.19 -16.57
CA ASN A 59 -11.98 -14.74 -16.92
C ASN A 59 -11.43 -15.71 -15.86
N VAL A 60 -12.02 -15.71 -14.67
CA VAL A 60 -11.63 -16.58 -13.55
C VAL A 60 -12.81 -17.45 -13.14
N GLN A 61 -12.55 -18.75 -12.99
CA GLN A 61 -13.54 -19.70 -12.51
C GLN A 61 -13.57 -19.70 -10.99
N MET A 62 -14.77 -19.50 -10.41
CA MET A 62 -14.98 -19.71 -8.98
C MET A 62 -15.09 -21.21 -8.69
N ILE A 63 -14.36 -21.68 -7.68
CA ILE A 63 -14.45 -23.05 -7.16
C ILE A 63 -15.31 -23.07 -5.90
N SER A 64 -15.99 -24.18 -5.65
CA SER A 64 -16.77 -24.32 -4.41
C SER A 64 -15.85 -24.56 -3.21
N ASN A 65 -16.35 -24.25 -2.01
CA ASN A 65 -15.59 -24.50 -0.79
C ASN A 65 -15.35 -25.99 -0.55
N GLU A 66 -16.27 -26.85 -0.98
CA GLU A 66 -16.14 -28.31 -0.90
C GLU A 66 -15.07 -28.83 -1.87
N ASP A 67 -14.98 -28.29 -3.08
CA ASP A 67 -13.93 -28.67 -4.04
C ASP A 67 -12.52 -28.24 -3.57
N PHE A 68 -12.42 -27.19 -2.76
CA PHE A 68 -11.14 -26.68 -2.26
C PHE A 68 -10.69 -27.33 -0.95
N TRP A 69 -11.61 -27.54 0.00
CA TRP A 69 -11.31 -28.08 1.34
C TRP A 69 -11.65 -29.56 1.52
N GLY A 70 -12.30 -30.18 0.53
CA GLY A 70 -12.76 -31.58 0.56
C GLY A 70 -11.66 -32.61 0.78
#